data_AF-A0A523UTV6-F1
#
_entry.id   AF-A0A523UTV6-F1
#
_cell.length_a   1.000
_cell.length_b   1.000
_cell.length_c   1.000
_cell.angle_alpha   90.00
_cell.angle_beta   90.00
_cell.angle_gamma   90.00
#
_symmetry.space_group_name_H-M   'P 1'
#
loop_
_entity.id
_entity.type
_entity.pdbx_description
1 polymer ?
#
loop_
_entity_poly.entity_id
_entity_poly.type
_entity_poly.pdbx_seq_one_letter_code
_entity_poly.pdbx_strand_id
1 'polypeptide(L)' 'RILQPLNHDDSRIAITAERYFLRELGSGCQVPVATLGQVQGKKLSLEGLVSTSEGEKIQ' A
#
# COMPACT_ATOMS: atom_id res chain seq x y z
N ARG A 1 -22.97 -2.21 -9.63
CA ARG A 1 -23.17 -1.00 -10.47
C ARG A 1 -23.47 0.25 -9.63
N ILE A 2 -24.28 0.16 -8.57
CA ILE A 2 -24.64 1.31 -7.70
C ILE A 2 -23.42 1.99 -7.06
N LEU A 3 -22.36 1.26 -6.73
CA LEU A 3 -21.16 1.81 -6.07
C LEU A 3 -20.14 2.45 -7.03
N GLN A 4 -20.28 2.29 -8.34
CA GLN A 4 -19.29 2.83 -9.30
C GLN A 4 -19.04 4.34 -9.20
N PRO A 5 -20.04 5.19 -8.97
CA PRO A 5 -19.83 6.64 -8.84
C PRO A 5 -18.95 7.05 -7.65
N LEU A 6 -18.78 6.17 -6.66
CA LEU A 6 -17.91 6.42 -5.49
C LEU A 6 -16.47 5.95 -5.72
N ASN A 7 -16.21 5.26 -6.83
CA ASN A 7 -14.89 4.74 -7.12
C ASN A 7 -14.03 5.82 -7.76
N HIS A 8 -12.85 6.03 -7.19
CA HIS A 8 -11.85 6.95 -7.71
C HIS A 8 -10.69 6.13 -8.28
N ASP A 9 -10.42 6.27 -9.58
CA ASP A 9 -9.50 5.37 -10.30
C ASP A 9 -8.07 5.44 -9.76
N ASP A 10 -7.55 6.63 -9.49
CA ASP A 10 -6.18 6.79 -8.97
C ASP A 10 -6.04 6.16 -7.58
N SER A 11 -7.04 6.36 -6.71
CA SER A 11 -7.07 5.70 -5.39
C SER A 11 -7.16 4.19 -5.54
N ARG A 12 -7.98 3.68 -6.46
CA ARG A 12 -8.10 2.25 -6.72
C ARG A 12 -6.76 1.66 -7.19
N ILE A 13 -6.05 2.34 -8.08
CA ILE A 13 -4.72 1.91 -8.57
C ILE A 13 -3.72 1.86 -7.41
N ALA A 14 -3.60 2.95 -6.64
CA ALA A 14 -2.69 3.04 -5.50
C ALA A 14 -2.95 1.93 -4.46
N ILE A 15 -4.20 1.82 -3.98
CA ILE A 15 -4.59 0.82 -2.96
C ILE A 15 -4.43 -0.61 -3.48
N THR A 16 -4.69 -0.86 -4.77
CA THR A 16 -4.48 -2.20 -5.33
C THR A 16 -3.02 -2.60 -5.25
N ALA A 17 -2.12 -1.68 -5.57
CA ALA A 17 -0.69 -1.94 -5.56
C ALA A 17 -0.13 -2.05 -4.13
N GLU A 18 -0.57 -1.19 -3.19
CA GLU A 18 -0.25 -1.30 -1.76
C GLU A 18 -0.65 -2.67 -1.19
N ARG A 19 -1.89 -3.10 -1.47
CA ARG A 19 -2.39 -4.40 -0.99
C ARG A 19 -1.62 -5.57 -1.59
N TYR A 20 -1.17 -5.44 -2.84
CA TYR A 20 -0.33 -6.46 -3.46
C TYR A 20 1.03 -6.54 -2.77
N PHE A 21 1.68 -5.41 -2.54
CA PHE A 21 2.95 -5.32 -1.83
C PHE A 21 2.89 -5.93 -0.43
N LEU A 22 1.88 -5.55 0.37
CA LEU A 22 1.68 -6.10 1.71
C LEU A 22 1.44 -7.62 1.71
N ARG A 23 0.69 -8.12 0.71
CA ARG A 23 0.44 -9.56 0.55
C ARG A 23 1.72 -10.34 0.24
N GLU A 24 2.56 -9.84 -0.65
CA GLU A 24 3.83 -10.49 -1.02
C GLU A 24 4.82 -10.53 0.16
N LEU A 25 4.84 -9.49 0.99
CA LEU A 25 5.66 -9.47 2.21
C LEU A 25 5.15 -10.40 3.32
N GLY A 26 4.00 -11.05 3.12
CA GLY A 26 3.41 -11.94 4.11
C GLY A 26 3.03 -11.21 5.40
N SER A 27 2.64 -9.93 5.31
CA SER A 27 2.29 -9.13 6.48
C SER A 27 1.08 -9.73 7.19
N GLY A 28 1.32 -10.55 8.21
CA GLY A 28 0.32 -10.89 9.21
C GLY A 28 -0.01 -9.68 10.07
N CYS A 29 -1.09 -9.75 10.86
CA CYS A 29 -1.60 -8.63 11.67
C CYS A 29 -0.58 -8.02 12.66
N GLN A 30 0.57 -8.66 12.89
CA GLN A 30 1.58 -8.26 13.87
C GLN A 30 2.93 -7.86 13.23
N VAL A 31 3.04 -7.85 11.90
CA VAL A 31 4.28 -7.41 11.23
C VAL A 31 4.21 -5.90 10.99
N PRO A 32 5.16 -5.09 11.48
CA PRO A 32 5.16 -3.64 11.27
C PRO A 32 5.62 -3.32 9.85
N VAL A 33 4.67 -3.30 8.91
CA VAL A 33 4.87 -2.94 7.50
C VAL A 33 3.92 -1.81 7.14
N ALA A 34 4.42 -0.81 6.42
CA ALA A 34 3.62 0.25 5.82
C ALA A 34 3.91 0.34 4.32
N THR A 35 2.93 0.84 3.58
CA THR A 35 3.08 1.10 2.15
C THR A 35 2.21 2.29 1.76
N LEU A 36 2.74 3.16 0.91
CA LEU A 36 2.05 4.33 0.38
C LEU A 36 2.18 4.37 -1.14
N GLY A 37 1.05 4.28 -1.84
CA GLY A 37 0.95 4.42 -3.28
C GLY A 37 0.54 5.84 -3.67
N GLN A 38 1.22 6.42 -4.65
CA GLN A 38 0.88 7.72 -5.21
C GLN A 38 0.82 7.65 -6.74
N VAL A 39 -0.30 8.10 -7.30
CA VAL A 39 -0.48 8.23 -8.76
C VAL A 39 -0.29 9.68 -9.16
N GLN A 40 0.61 9.91 -10.12
CA GLN A 40 0.89 11.22 -10.70
C GLN A 40 0.87 11.09 -12.23
N GLY A 41 -0.26 11.42 -12.84
CA GLY A 41 -0.49 11.22 -14.26
C GLY A 41 -0.41 9.74 -14.64
N LYS A 42 0.64 9.34 -15.36
CA LYS A 42 0.85 7.96 -15.81
C LYS A 42 1.86 7.18 -14.96
N LYS A 43 2.32 7.76 -13.86
CA LYS A 43 3.30 7.14 -12.96
C LYS A 43 2.62 6.73 -11.67
N LEU A 44 2.87 5.49 -11.25
CA LEU A 44 2.59 4.99 -9.92
C LEU A 44 3.92 4.85 -9.19
N SER A 45 4.03 5.51 -8.05
CA SER A 45 5.15 5.33 -7.11
C SER A 45 4.64 4.59 -5.88
N LEU A 46 5.44 3.65 -5.38
CA LEU A 46 5.19 2.95 -4.12
C LEU A 46 6.37 3.20 -3.21
N GLU A 47 6.08 3.64 -2.00
CA GLU A 47 7.03 3.72 -0.90
C GLU A 47 6.63 2.68 0.14
N GLY A 48 7.59 1.85 0.56
CA GLY A 48 7.38 0.81 1.55
C GLY A 48 8.28 1.05 2.75
N LEU A 49 7.83 0.59 3.92
CA LEU A 49 8.60 0.61 5.15
C LEU A 49 8.40 -0.70 5.89
N VAL A 50 9.49 -1.31 6.34
CA VAL A 50 9.49 -2.48 7.21
C VAL A 50 10.23 -2.13 8.49
N SER A 51 9.65 -2.46 9.64
CA SER A 51 10.28 -2.24 10.93
C SER A 51 10.25 -3.49 11.80
N THR A 52 11.17 -3.56 12.76
CA THR A 52 11.07 -4.51 13.88
C THR A 52 9.95 -4.11 14.83
N SER A 53 9.34 -5.05 15.55
CA SER A 53 8.22 -4.77 16.49
C SER A 53 8.56 -3.72 17.55
N GLU A 54 9.83 -3.62 17.95
CA GLU A 54 10.32 -2.64 18.93
C GLU A 54 10.75 -1.29 18.30
N GLY A 55 10.66 -1.15 16.98
CA GLY A 55 10.99 0.09 16.26
C GLY A 55 12.49 0.42 16.13
N GLU A 56 13.38 -0.48 16.59
CA GLU A 56 14.84 -0.25 16.62
C GLU A 56 15.51 -0.24 15.23
N LYS A 57 14.88 -0.87 14.23
CA LYS A 57 15.35 -0.88 12.84
C LYS A 57 14.21 -0.62 11.88
N ILE A 58 14.44 0.29 10.93
CA ILE A 58 13.54 0.67 9.84
C ILE A 58 14.29 0.46 8.52
N GLN A 59 13.65 -0.20 7.54
CA GLN A 59 14.16 -0.47 6.20
C GLN A 59 13.13 -0.13 5.12
#